data_AF-A0A9W8NTV1-F1
#
_entry.id   AF-A0A9W8NTV1-F1
#
_cell.length_a   1.000
_cell.length_b   1.000
_cell.length_c   1.000
_cell.angle_alpha   90.00
_cell.angle_beta   90.00
_cell.angle_gamma   90.00
#
_symmetry.space_group_name_H-M   'P 1'
#
loop_
_entity.id
_entity.type
_entity.pdbx_description
1 polymer ?
#
loop_
_entity_poly.entity_id
_entity_poly.type
_entity_poly.pdbx_seq_one_letter_code
_entity_poly.pdbx_strand_id
1 'polypeptide(L)'
;MLTINHSFSRAVSNSNVSSNLTSIISFLAAIFGVLYFSTLLWVINLSRMQPRAFKRESSRHLQRYAPFVYVFIVINSLAEAACAFWLLVHYIHQQSFPSSSSRTALQLIIFCSCWTMSTAGVFTILFIHPTWSTHPLASVGTQVIWVILTLCVWVAGTTVLVCKLPTQFLDQNCISFAYCGQMRALFALSLLETIALTGATITMLWIVRQSIHEALKRVSRQLVISMVSNR
;
A
#
# COMPACT_ATOMS: atom_id res chain seq x y z
N MET A 1 -11.99 25.74 45.52
CA MET A 1 -11.10 24.57 45.68
C MET A 1 -11.83 23.23 45.42
N LEU A 2 -12.82 23.18 44.50
CA LEU A 2 -13.65 21.99 44.20
C LEU A 2 -13.64 21.58 42.73
N THR A 3 -12.91 22.30 41.86
CA THR A 3 -12.82 22.04 40.41
C THR A 3 -11.73 21.04 40.01
N ILE A 4 -10.86 20.61 40.93
CA ILE A 4 -9.68 19.77 40.63
C ILE A 4 -10.05 18.27 40.52
N ASN A 5 -11.08 17.80 41.24
CA ASN A 5 -11.43 16.38 41.26
C ASN A 5 -12.08 15.89 39.96
N HIS A 6 -12.80 16.76 39.24
CA HIS A 6 -13.48 16.36 38.00
C HIS A 6 -12.51 16.21 36.81
N SER A 7 -11.42 16.98 36.79
CA SER A 7 -10.34 16.87 35.80
C SER A 7 -9.49 15.62 36.01
N PHE A 8 -9.22 15.24 37.27
CA PHE A 8 -8.41 14.06 37.60
C PHE A 8 -9.14 12.75 37.25
N SER A 9 -10.43 12.65 37.58
CA SER A 9 -11.22 11.44 37.26
C SER A 9 -11.41 11.25 35.73
N ARG A 10 -11.52 12.35 34.96
CA ARG A 10 -11.50 12.30 33.49
C ARG A 10 -10.13 11.87 32.93
N ALA A 11 -9.04 12.32 33.53
CA ALA A 11 -7.69 11.96 33.09
C ALA A 11 -7.39 10.46 33.27
N VAL A 12 -7.79 9.87 34.41
CA VAL A 12 -7.58 8.44 34.72
C VAL A 12 -8.47 7.53 33.86
N SER A 13 -9.71 7.93 33.57
CA SER A 13 -10.58 7.19 32.64
C SER A 13 -10.01 7.19 31.22
N ASN A 14 -9.51 8.34 30.76
CA ASN A 14 -8.95 8.48 29.41
C ASN A 14 -7.65 7.70 29.20
N SER A 15 -6.82 7.53 30.24
CA SER A 15 -5.58 6.75 30.14
C SER A 15 -5.85 5.25 29.92
N ASN A 16 -6.83 4.69 30.62
CA ASN A 16 -7.16 3.26 30.52
C ASN A 16 -7.82 2.90 29.18
N VAL A 17 -8.62 3.81 28.61
CA VAL A 17 -9.22 3.61 27.28
C VAL A 17 -8.15 3.64 26.19
N SER A 18 -7.19 4.58 26.27
CA SER A 18 -6.10 4.69 25.30
C SER A 18 -5.19 3.45 25.28
N SER A 19 -4.84 2.90 26.45
CA SER A 19 -4.01 1.69 26.53
C SER A 19 -4.70 0.48 25.91
N ASN A 20 -5.99 0.29 26.21
CA ASN A 20 -6.77 -0.84 25.70
C ASN A 20 -6.93 -0.77 24.18
N LEU A 21 -7.25 0.40 23.63
CA LEU A 21 -7.39 0.60 22.19
C LEU A 21 -6.08 0.35 21.43
N THR A 22 -4.97 0.88 21.94
CA THR A 22 -3.65 0.69 21.33
C THR A 22 -3.28 -0.80 21.30
N SER A 23 -3.56 -1.51 22.39
CA SER A 23 -3.33 -2.96 22.49
C SER A 23 -4.19 -3.73 21.50
N ILE A 24 -5.48 -3.42 21.38
CA ILE A 24 -6.41 -4.09 20.45
C ILE A 24 -5.98 -3.87 19.00
N ILE A 25 -5.70 -2.62 18.61
CA ILE A 25 -5.31 -2.30 17.23
C ILE A 25 -3.98 -2.97 16.87
N SER A 26 -3.00 -2.93 17.79
CA SER A 26 -1.70 -3.60 17.59
C SER A 26 -1.86 -5.12 17.48
N PHE A 27 -2.74 -5.71 18.30
CA PHE A 27 -3.04 -7.14 18.25
C PHE A 27 -3.71 -7.54 16.94
N LEU A 28 -4.71 -6.78 16.48
CA LEU A 28 -5.35 -7.01 15.19
C LEU A 28 -4.37 -6.87 14.03
N ALA A 29 -3.56 -5.81 14.02
CA ALA A 29 -2.53 -5.62 13.01
C ALA A 29 -1.52 -6.79 12.99
N ALA A 30 -1.09 -7.26 14.16
CA ALA A 30 -0.23 -8.43 14.28
C ALA A 30 -0.90 -9.70 13.73
N ILE A 31 -2.18 -9.95 14.03
CA ILE A 31 -2.94 -11.09 13.47
C ILE A 31 -2.96 -11.02 11.94
N PHE A 32 -3.33 -9.86 11.36
CA PHE A 32 -3.36 -9.70 9.91
C PHE A 32 -1.98 -9.90 9.28
N GLY A 33 -0.93 -9.37 9.91
CA GLY A 33 0.45 -9.60 9.51
C GLY A 33 0.82 -11.09 9.52
N VAL A 34 0.57 -11.79 10.62
CA VAL A 34 0.88 -13.23 10.75
C VAL A 34 0.09 -14.06 9.75
N LEU A 35 -1.19 -13.78 9.54
CA LEU A 35 -2.01 -14.47 8.53
C LEU A 35 -1.47 -14.23 7.12
N TYR A 36 -1.10 -13.00 6.79
CA TYR A 36 -0.48 -12.67 5.51
C TYR A 36 0.87 -13.39 5.32
N PHE A 37 1.75 -13.38 6.32
CA PHE A 37 3.03 -14.09 6.24
C PHE A 37 2.84 -15.60 6.16
N SER A 38 1.90 -16.17 6.91
CA SER A 38 1.61 -17.61 6.89
C SER A 38 1.12 -18.05 5.52
N THR A 39 0.18 -17.30 4.94
CA THR A 39 -0.31 -17.57 3.58
C THR A 39 0.81 -17.40 2.55
N LEU A 40 1.62 -16.35 2.65
CA LEU A 40 2.76 -16.13 1.76
C LEU A 40 3.77 -17.28 1.82
N LEU A 41 4.17 -17.71 3.02
CA LEU A 41 5.10 -18.82 3.21
C LEU A 41 4.54 -20.14 2.65
N TRP A 42 3.25 -20.39 2.86
CA TRP A 42 2.56 -21.54 2.28
C TRP A 42 2.58 -21.51 0.75
N VAL A 43 2.26 -20.37 0.12
CA VAL A 43 2.27 -20.23 -1.35
C VAL A 43 3.70 -20.30 -1.90
N ILE A 44 4.71 -19.76 -1.21
CA ILE A 44 6.12 -19.88 -1.60
C ILE A 44 6.56 -21.34 -1.54
N ASN A 45 6.19 -22.07 -0.50
CA ASN A 45 6.50 -23.49 -0.39
C ASN A 45 5.83 -24.29 -1.52
N LEU A 46 4.58 -23.98 -1.83
CA LEU A 46 3.85 -24.57 -2.96
C LEU A 46 4.53 -24.27 -4.31
N SER A 47 5.00 -23.04 -4.51
CA SER A 47 5.74 -22.65 -5.73
C SER A 47 7.08 -23.37 -5.85
N ARG A 48 7.74 -23.75 -4.74
CA ARG A 48 9.00 -24.51 -4.78
C ARG A 48 8.78 -25.94 -5.27
N MET A 49 7.61 -26.53 -4.97
CA MET A 49 7.26 -27.88 -5.42
C MET A 49 6.92 -27.95 -6.91
N GLN A 50 6.51 -26.84 -7.52
CA GLN A 50 6.12 -26.77 -8.94
C GLN A 50 6.89 -25.66 -9.67
N PRO A 51 8.19 -25.85 -9.97
CA PRO A 51 9.00 -24.83 -10.62
C PRO A 51 8.46 -24.55 -12.03
N ARG A 52 8.20 -23.27 -12.33
CA ARG A 52 7.75 -22.83 -13.65
C ARG A 52 8.93 -22.63 -14.60
N ALA A 53 8.84 -23.19 -15.80
CA ALA A 53 9.80 -22.92 -16.87
C ALA A 53 9.50 -21.56 -17.52
N PHE A 54 10.28 -20.54 -17.18
CA PHE A 54 10.17 -19.22 -17.81
C PHE A 54 10.91 -19.18 -19.14
N LYS A 55 10.20 -18.86 -20.22
CA LYS A 55 10.77 -18.76 -21.58
C LYS A 55 11.59 -17.49 -21.85
N ARG A 56 11.55 -16.48 -20.96
CA ARG A 56 12.17 -15.15 -21.22
C ARG A 56 12.96 -14.66 -20.01
N GLU A 57 14.22 -14.29 -20.22
CA GLU A 57 15.13 -13.85 -19.14
C GLU A 57 14.68 -12.53 -18.48
N SER A 58 14.20 -11.56 -19.26
CA SER A 58 13.71 -10.29 -18.69
C SER A 58 12.50 -10.49 -17.77
N SER A 59 11.61 -11.44 -18.08
CA SER A 59 10.48 -11.79 -17.23
C SER A 59 10.92 -12.47 -15.92
N ARG A 60 12.03 -13.22 -15.94
CA ARG A 60 12.57 -13.89 -14.76
C ARG A 60 13.02 -12.89 -13.68
N HIS A 61 13.66 -11.79 -14.08
CA HIS A 61 14.07 -10.75 -13.12
C HIS A 61 12.86 -10.06 -12.49
N LEU A 62 11.87 -9.66 -13.29
CA LEU A 62 10.66 -9.02 -12.77
C LEU A 62 9.92 -9.94 -11.78
N GLN A 63 9.75 -11.21 -12.15
CA GLN A 63 9.06 -12.18 -11.30
C GLN A 63 9.77 -12.44 -9.97
N ARG A 64 11.09 -12.25 -9.93
CA ARG A 64 11.87 -12.39 -8.70
C ARG A 64 11.68 -11.22 -7.75
N TYR A 65 11.63 -9.99 -8.26
CA TYR A 65 11.57 -8.79 -7.41
C TYR A 65 10.14 -8.33 -7.10
N ALA A 66 9.17 -8.58 -7.99
CA ALA A 66 7.79 -8.14 -7.81
C ALA A 66 7.17 -8.58 -6.47
N PRO A 67 7.31 -9.85 -6.01
CA PRO A 67 6.76 -10.27 -4.72
C PRO A 67 7.30 -9.46 -3.54
N PHE A 68 8.58 -9.08 -3.54
CA PHE A 68 9.16 -8.27 -2.46
C PHE A 68 8.57 -6.87 -2.41
N VAL A 69 8.33 -6.25 -3.57
CA VAL A 69 7.69 -4.93 -3.65
C VAL A 69 6.25 -5.01 -3.14
N TYR A 70 5.49 -6.05 -3.50
CA TYR A 70 4.14 -6.24 -2.97
C TYR A 70 4.12 -6.46 -1.46
N VAL A 71 5.01 -7.30 -0.93
CA VAL A 71 5.13 -7.54 0.52
C VAL A 71 5.48 -6.25 1.25
N PHE A 72 6.40 -5.46 0.72
CA PHE A 72 6.74 -4.15 1.26
C PHE A 72 5.52 -3.22 1.29
N ILE A 73 4.76 -3.12 0.19
CA ILE A 73 3.55 -2.28 0.13
C ILE A 73 2.46 -2.77 1.10
N VAL A 74 2.26 -4.10 1.23
CA VAL A 74 1.29 -4.67 2.18
C VAL A 74 1.65 -4.35 3.63
N ILE A 75 2.93 -4.47 4.01
CA ILE A 75 3.36 -4.18 5.38
C ILE A 75 3.24 -2.69 5.70
N ASN A 76 3.65 -1.80 4.78
CA ASN A 76 3.47 -0.36 4.98
C ASN A 76 2.00 0.01 5.10
N SER A 77 1.13 -0.55 4.24
CA SER A 77 -0.29 -0.21 4.27
C SER A 77 -0.99 -0.74 5.51
N LEU A 78 -0.56 -1.89 6.04
CA LEU A 78 -1.02 -2.40 7.32
C LEU A 78 -0.58 -1.48 8.48
N ALA A 79 0.67 -1.01 8.48
CA ALA A 79 1.17 -0.08 9.49
C ALA A 79 0.43 1.27 9.42
N GLU A 80 0.22 1.81 8.22
CA GLU A 80 -0.49 3.06 8.00
C GLU A 80 -1.97 2.95 8.41
N ALA A 81 -2.64 1.84 8.06
CA ALA A 81 -4.00 1.56 8.53
C ALA A 81 -4.07 1.55 10.06
N ALA A 82 -3.15 0.83 10.73
CA ALA A 82 -3.13 0.76 12.19
C ALA A 82 -2.94 2.16 12.83
N CYS A 83 -2.01 2.96 12.32
CA CYS A 83 -1.79 4.33 12.77
C CYS A 83 -3.01 5.24 12.52
N ALA A 84 -3.62 5.15 11.34
CA ALA A 84 -4.77 5.97 10.97
C ALA A 84 -6.02 5.59 11.77
N PHE A 85 -6.28 4.30 11.98
CA PHE A 85 -7.37 3.82 12.84
C PHE A 85 -7.17 4.28 14.28
N TRP A 86 -5.95 4.16 14.81
CA TRP A 86 -5.63 4.62 16.16
C TRP A 86 -5.92 6.11 16.33
N LEU A 87 -5.43 6.93 15.39
CA LEU A 87 -5.69 8.38 15.37
C LEU A 87 -7.19 8.69 15.29
N LEU A 88 -7.91 8.02 14.39
CA LEU A 88 -9.34 8.25 14.19
C LEU A 88 -10.14 7.96 15.47
N VAL A 89 -9.89 6.81 16.11
CA VAL A 89 -10.57 6.45 17.37
C VAL A 89 -10.23 7.43 18.48
N HIS A 90 -8.95 7.84 18.60
CA HIS A 90 -8.53 8.82 19.59
C HIS A 90 -9.23 10.18 19.42
N TYR A 91 -9.32 10.68 18.19
CA TYR A 91 -10.02 11.94 17.92
C TYR A 91 -11.53 11.85 18.15
N ILE A 92 -12.16 10.71 17.83
CA ILE A 92 -13.59 10.48 18.13
C ILE A 92 -13.82 10.52 19.64
N HIS A 93 -12.97 9.85 20.41
CA HIS A 93 -13.14 9.77 21.86
C HIS A 93 -12.94 11.13 22.56
N GLN A 94 -11.98 11.93 22.11
CA GLN A 94 -11.73 13.26 22.67
C GLN A 94 -12.67 14.34 22.13
N GLN A 95 -13.51 14.04 21.13
CA GLN A 95 -14.37 14.99 20.42
C GLN A 95 -13.63 16.25 19.93
N SER A 96 -12.32 16.16 19.77
CA SER A 96 -11.43 17.31 19.55
C SER A 96 -10.80 17.22 18.17
N PHE A 97 -11.63 17.09 17.13
CA PHE A 97 -11.14 17.15 15.76
C PHE A 97 -10.72 18.59 15.42
N PRO A 98 -9.51 18.81 14.88
CA PRO A 98 -9.06 20.15 14.51
C PRO A 98 -9.90 20.73 13.36
N SER A 99 -10.44 19.89 12.47
CA SER A 99 -11.40 20.29 11.44
C SER A 99 -12.23 19.09 10.96
N SER A 100 -13.39 19.35 10.34
CA SER A 100 -14.15 18.30 9.64
C SER A 100 -13.35 17.67 8.49
N SER A 101 -12.51 18.47 7.84
CA SER A 101 -11.66 18.02 6.74
C SER A 101 -10.62 16.99 7.16
N SER A 102 -10.01 17.12 8.35
CA SER A 102 -9.00 16.16 8.82
C SER A 102 -9.60 14.78 9.09
N ARG A 103 -10.86 14.73 9.51
CA ARG A 103 -11.61 13.48 9.65
C ARG A 103 -11.79 12.78 8.30
N THR A 104 -12.18 13.52 7.26
CA THR A 104 -12.33 12.97 5.90
C THR A 104 -10.98 12.50 5.35
N ALA A 105 -9.89 13.23 5.61
CA ALA A 105 -8.55 12.82 5.21
C ALA A 105 -8.15 11.49 5.86
N LEU A 106 -8.32 11.33 7.18
CA LEU A 106 -8.03 10.09 7.89
C LEU A 106 -8.87 8.91 7.37
N GLN A 107 -10.18 9.13 7.13
CA GLN A 107 -11.05 8.10 6.58
C GLN A 107 -10.62 7.67 5.17
N LEU A 108 -10.20 8.62 4.34
CA LEU A 108 -9.70 8.33 3.00
C LEU A 108 -8.39 7.55 3.05
N ILE A 109 -7.45 7.91 3.93
CA ILE A 109 -6.19 7.16 4.12
C ILE A 109 -6.48 5.73 4.60
N ILE A 110 -7.36 5.55 5.59
CA ILE A 110 -7.79 4.20 6.04
C ILE A 110 -8.32 3.39 4.86
N PHE A 111 -9.18 3.99 4.01
CA PHE A 111 -9.68 3.33 2.82
C PHE A 111 -8.55 2.97 1.84
N CYS A 112 -7.61 3.88 1.57
CA CYS A 112 -6.46 3.65 0.69
C CYS A 112 -5.59 2.50 1.20
N SER A 113 -5.28 2.50 2.49
CA SER A 113 -4.48 1.47 3.15
C SER A 113 -5.18 0.10 3.13
N CYS A 114 -6.47 0.04 3.49
CA CYS A 114 -7.25 -1.21 3.43
C CYS A 114 -7.40 -1.74 1.99
N TRP A 115 -7.66 -0.86 1.02
CA TRP A 115 -7.72 -1.19 -0.40
C TRP A 115 -6.40 -1.78 -0.87
N THR A 116 -5.29 -1.10 -0.57
CA THR A 116 -3.94 -1.50 -0.99
C THR A 116 -3.53 -2.81 -0.35
N MET A 117 -3.69 -2.94 0.97
CA MET A 117 -3.41 -4.18 1.71
C MET A 117 -4.17 -5.37 1.12
N SER A 118 -5.48 -5.23 0.91
CA SER A 118 -6.34 -6.31 0.41
C SER A 118 -5.97 -6.70 -1.01
N THR A 119 -5.88 -5.73 -1.90
CA THR A 119 -5.65 -5.99 -3.33
C THR A 119 -4.21 -6.40 -3.62
N ALA A 120 -3.21 -5.75 -3.02
CA ALA A 120 -1.81 -6.16 -3.15
C ALA A 120 -1.58 -7.56 -2.56
N GLY A 121 -2.25 -7.90 -1.45
CA GLY A 121 -2.21 -9.24 -0.89
C GLY A 121 -2.75 -10.30 -1.86
N VAL A 122 -3.91 -10.05 -2.46
CA VAL A 122 -4.50 -10.92 -3.49
C VAL A 122 -3.58 -11.05 -4.71
N PHE A 123 -3.03 -9.94 -5.23
CA PHE A 123 -2.09 -9.98 -6.36
C PHE A 123 -0.80 -10.74 -6.04
N THR A 124 -0.30 -10.64 -4.81
CA THR A 124 0.87 -11.41 -4.35
C THR A 124 0.59 -12.91 -4.44
N ILE A 125 -0.55 -13.34 -3.91
CA ILE A 125 -0.96 -14.75 -3.91
C ILE A 125 -1.17 -15.25 -5.34
N LEU A 126 -1.92 -14.51 -6.16
CA LEU A 126 -2.20 -14.85 -7.56
C LEU A 126 -0.91 -15.07 -8.37
N PHE A 127 0.13 -14.27 -8.10
CA PHE A 127 1.37 -14.33 -8.85
C PHE A 127 2.24 -15.53 -8.48
N ILE A 128 2.36 -15.81 -7.17
CA ILE A 128 3.19 -16.91 -6.66
C ILE A 128 2.48 -18.26 -6.86
N HIS A 129 1.14 -18.31 -6.80
CA HIS A 129 0.39 -19.57 -6.86
C HIS A 129 0.48 -20.26 -8.25
N PRO A 130 1.03 -21.48 -8.36
CA PRO A 130 1.40 -22.14 -9.62
C PRO A 130 0.27 -22.14 -10.65
N THR A 131 -0.94 -22.56 -10.24
CA THR A 131 -2.10 -22.68 -11.14
C THR A 131 -2.77 -21.35 -11.45
N TRP A 132 -2.74 -20.36 -10.55
CA TRP A 132 -3.52 -19.13 -10.75
C TRP A 132 -2.83 -18.13 -11.66
N SER A 133 -1.50 -18.23 -11.77
CA SER A 133 -0.72 -17.38 -12.67
C SER A 133 -1.06 -17.52 -14.15
N THR A 134 -1.71 -18.61 -14.56
CA THR A 134 -2.13 -18.83 -15.94
C THR A 134 -3.43 -18.09 -16.27
N HIS A 135 -4.18 -17.63 -15.25
CA HIS A 135 -5.39 -16.87 -15.46
C HIS A 135 -5.09 -15.45 -15.97
N PRO A 136 -5.97 -14.87 -16.79
CA PRO A 136 -5.80 -13.52 -17.32
C PRO A 136 -5.75 -12.44 -16.22
N LEU A 137 -6.30 -12.72 -15.03
CA LEU A 137 -6.20 -11.85 -13.85
C LEU A 137 -4.75 -11.67 -13.38
N ALA A 138 -3.90 -12.67 -13.57
CA ALA A 138 -2.47 -12.59 -13.25
C ALA A 138 -1.64 -11.98 -14.40
N SER A 139 -2.29 -11.47 -15.45
CA SER A 139 -1.62 -10.77 -16.55
C SER A 139 -0.95 -9.49 -16.07
N VAL A 140 0.22 -9.18 -16.66
CA VAL A 140 0.95 -7.93 -16.45
C VAL A 140 0.07 -6.71 -16.75
N GLY A 141 -0.83 -6.81 -17.74
CA GLY A 141 -1.75 -5.72 -18.07
C GLY A 141 -2.71 -5.37 -16.93
N THR A 142 -3.30 -6.38 -16.29
CA THR A 142 -4.18 -6.22 -15.13
C THR A 142 -3.42 -5.59 -13.95
N GLN A 143 -2.17 -5.99 -13.73
CA GLN A 143 -1.31 -5.40 -12.70
C GLN A 143 -1.01 -3.93 -12.98
N VAL A 144 -0.70 -3.56 -14.23
CA VAL A 144 -0.47 -2.16 -14.62
C VAL A 144 -1.69 -1.30 -14.32
N ILE A 145 -2.87 -1.76 -14.72
CA ILE A 145 -4.13 -1.05 -14.46
C ILE A 145 -4.36 -0.88 -12.96
N TRP A 146 -4.15 -1.94 -12.18
CA TRP A 146 -4.30 -1.90 -10.73
C TRP A 146 -3.31 -0.94 -10.06
N VAL A 147 -2.02 -0.96 -10.46
CA VAL A 147 -1.01 -0.05 -9.91
C VAL A 147 -1.39 1.41 -10.21
N ILE A 148 -1.82 1.72 -11.43
CA ILE A 148 -2.24 3.08 -11.81
C ILE A 148 -3.46 3.53 -11.01
N LEU A 149 -4.48 2.67 -10.88
CA LEU A 149 -5.66 2.98 -10.08
C LEU A 149 -5.30 3.25 -8.61
N THR A 150 -4.46 2.38 -8.05
CA THR A 150 -3.99 2.51 -6.66
C THR A 150 -3.16 3.78 -6.49
N LEU A 151 -2.27 4.10 -7.43
CA LEU A 151 -1.52 5.35 -7.43
C LEU A 151 -2.43 6.58 -7.47
N CYS A 152 -3.46 6.60 -8.31
CA CYS A 152 -4.42 7.71 -8.36
C CYS A 152 -5.13 7.91 -7.02
N VAL A 153 -5.57 6.82 -6.39
CA VAL A 153 -6.23 6.84 -5.08
C VAL A 153 -5.28 7.36 -4.00
N TRP A 154 -4.01 6.93 -4.01
CA TRP A 154 -2.98 7.43 -3.08
C TRP A 154 -2.66 8.90 -3.30
N VAL A 155 -2.41 9.33 -4.53
CA VAL A 155 -2.13 10.74 -4.84
C VAL A 155 -3.30 11.62 -4.37
N ALA A 156 -4.55 11.20 -4.56
CA ALA A 156 -5.71 11.91 -4.04
C ALA A 156 -5.72 11.94 -2.50
N GLY A 157 -5.48 10.80 -1.85
CA GLY A 157 -5.39 10.69 -0.38
C GLY A 157 -4.31 11.59 0.23
N THR A 158 -3.08 11.50 -0.28
CA THR A 158 -1.94 12.30 0.14
C THR A 158 -2.17 13.79 -0.13
N THR A 159 -2.77 14.15 -1.27
CA THR A 159 -3.08 15.56 -1.58
C THR A 159 -4.08 16.14 -0.57
N VAL A 160 -5.15 15.40 -0.24
CA VAL A 160 -6.11 15.83 0.78
C VAL A 160 -5.43 15.96 2.15
N LEU A 161 -4.50 15.06 2.47
CA LEU A 161 -3.72 15.11 3.71
C LEU A 161 -2.81 16.35 3.75
N VAL A 162 -2.06 16.63 2.68
CA VAL A 162 -1.18 17.81 2.55
C VAL A 162 -1.93 19.13 2.63
N CYS A 163 -3.07 19.26 1.94
CA CYS A 163 -3.86 20.50 1.95
C CYS A 163 -4.42 20.85 3.34
N LYS A 164 -4.43 19.89 4.28
CA LYS A 164 -4.99 20.07 5.63
C LYS A 164 -3.92 20.05 6.72
N LEU A 165 -2.71 19.59 6.40
CA LEU A 165 -1.54 19.77 7.24
C LEU A 165 -0.98 21.16 6.96
N PRO A 166 -1.05 22.12 7.90
CA PRO A 166 -0.44 23.42 7.68
C PRO A 166 1.05 23.27 7.37
N THR A 167 1.61 24.19 6.57
CA THR A 167 3.06 24.28 6.26
C THR A 167 3.94 24.29 7.52
N GLN A 168 3.34 24.66 8.65
CA GLN A 168 3.87 24.60 10.01
C GLN A 168 4.29 23.19 10.47
N PHE A 169 3.97 22.11 9.75
CA PHE A 169 4.51 20.77 10.06
C PHE A 169 6.01 20.61 9.75
N LEU A 170 6.56 21.47 8.88
CA LEU A 170 7.99 21.52 8.59
C LEU A 170 8.75 22.31 9.66
N ASP A 171 8.10 23.31 10.24
CA ASP A 171 8.61 24.03 11.40
C ASP A 171 8.36 23.17 12.64
N GLN A 172 9.38 22.91 13.46
CA GLN A 172 9.34 21.93 14.56
C GLN A 172 8.30 22.22 15.69
N ASN A 173 7.46 23.24 15.52
CA ASN A 173 6.55 23.76 16.52
C ASN A 173 5.11 23.28 16.27
N CYS A 174 4.82 22.03 16.66
CA CYS A 174 3.46 21.47 16.58
C CYS A 174 2.56 21.92 17.75
N ILE A 175 2.34 23.21 17.91
CA ILE A 175 1.63 23.74 19.09
C ILE A 175 0.10 23.46 18.99
N SER A 176 -0.43 23.27 17.78
CA SER A 176 -1.88 23.13 17.55
C SER A 176 -2.40 21.69 17.50
N PHE A 177 -1.55 20.67 17.52
CA PHE A 177 -1.96 19.26 17.35
C PHE A 177 -1.52 18.40 18.53
N ALA A 178 -2.48 17.79 19.23
CA ALA A 178 -2.20 16.89 20.36
C ALA A 178 -1.36 15.66 19.97
N TYR A 179 -1.43 15.22 18.71
CA TYR A 179 -0.78 14.01 18.20
C TYR A 179 0.11 14.28 16.98
N CYS A 180 1.00 15.27 17.07
CA CYS A 180 1.82 15.67 15.92
C CYS A 180 2.74 14.57 15.41
N GLY A 181 3.40 13.83 16.30
CA GLY A 181 4.33 12.77 15.93
C GLY A 181 3.67 11.68 15.09
N GLN A 182 2.48 11.25 15.49
CA GLN A 182 1.70 10.22 14.80
C GLN A 182 1.19 10.71 13.44
N MET A 183 0.74 11.98 13.35
CA MET A 183 0.35 12.57 12.06
C MET A 183 1.55 12.69 11.10
N ARG A 184 2.73 13.05 11.61
CA ARG A 184 3.98 13.10 10.82
C ARG A 184 4.39 11.71 10.34
N ALA A 185 4.28 10.70 11.19
CA ALA A 185 4.53 9.31 10.80
C ALA A 185 3.54 8.85 9.71
N LEU A 186 2.25 9.14 9.86
CA LEU A 186 1.22 8.83 8.86
C LEU A 186 1.52 9.50 7.51
N PHE A 187 1.90 10.77 7.52
CA PHE A 187 2.29 11.49 6.31
C PHE A 187 3.52 10.87 5.64
N ALA A 188 4.53 10.49 6.43
CA ALA A 188 5.74 9.86 5.91
C ALA A 188 5.44 8.48 5.28
N LEU A 189 4.57 7.67 5.90
CA LEU A 189 4.12 6.39 5.35
C LEU A 189 3.37 6.58 4.03
N SER A 190 2.44 7.53 3.98
CA SER A 190 1.68 7.86 2.77
C SER A 190 2.58 8.29 1.61
N LEU A 191 3.60 9.12 1.89
CA LEU A 191 4.59 9.51 0.89
C LEU A 191 5.46 8.32 0.44
N LEU A 192 5.88 7.47 1.37
CA LEU A 192 6.68 6.29 1.08
C LEU A 192 5.93 5.34 0.14
N GLU A 193 4.65 5.10 0.38
CA GLU A 193 3.79 4.28 -0.50
C GLU A 193 3.58 4.93 -1.86
N THR A 194 3.34 6.24 -1.89
CA THR A 194 3.18 6.98 -3.16
C THR A 194 4.44 6.89 -4.02
N ILE A 195 5.62 7.04 -3.42
CA ILE A 195 6.92 6.90 -4.11
C ILE A 195 7.11 5.45 -4.59
N ALA A 196 6.83 4.46 -3.74
CA ALA A 196 6.94 3.05 -4.10
C ALA A 196 6.01 2.67 -5.27
N LEU A 197 4.75 3.12 -5.25
CA LEU A 197 3.79 2.92 -6.33
C LEU A 197 4.21 3.64 -7.61
N THR A 198 4.74 4.86 -7.51
CA THR A 198 5.26 5.60 -8.66
C THR A 198 6.43 4.86 -9.32
N GLY A 199 7.37 4.36 -8.50
CA GLY A 199 8.47 3.52 -8.97
C GLY A 199 7.98 2.24 -9.63
N ALA A 200 6.96 1.58 -9.06
CA ALA A 200 6.31 0.41 -9.64
C ALA A 200 5.64 0.73 -10.99
N THR A 201 4.95 1.86 -11.12
CA THR A 201 4.35 2.30 -12.39
C THR A 201 5.42 2.53 -13.45
N ILE A 202 6.50 3.27 -13.12
CA ILE A 202 7.59 3.58 -14.06
C ILE A 202 8.25 2.29 -14.55
N THR A 203 8.59 1.37 -13.62
CA THR A 203 9.21 0.10 -13.98
C THR A 203 8.30 -0.77 -14.85
N MET A 204 7.01 -0.87 -14.54
CA MET A 204 6.05 -1.61 -15.36
C MET A 204 5.85 -1.01 -16.75
N LEU A 205 5.74 0.32 -16.86
CA LEU A 205 5.63 1.02 -18.15
C LEU A 205 6.88 0.81 -19.01
N TRP A 206 8.05 0.82 -18.39
CA TRP A 206 9.30 0.53 -19.08
C TRP A 206 9.31 -0.89 -19.66
N ILE A 207 8.83 -1.88 -18.90
CA ILE A 207 8.74 -3.28 -19.35
C ILE A 207 7.73 -3.44 -20.48
N VAL A 208 6.56 -2.80 -20.37
CA VAL A 208 5.54 -2.80 -21.43
C VAL A 208 6.12 -2.22 -22.72
N ARG A 209 6.81 -1.07 -22.64
CA ARG A 209 7.49 -0.44 -23.77
C ARG A 209 8.50 -1.39 -24.40
N GLN A 210 9.33 -2.05 -23.61
CA GLN A 210 10.32 -3.00 -24.11
C GLN A 210 9.66 -4.22 -24.78
N SER A 211 8.55 -4.71 -24.22
CA SER A 211 7.80 -5.82 -24.81
C SER A 211 7.24 -5.46 -26.20
N ILE A 212 6.64 -4.27 -26.33
CA ILE A 212 6.10 -3.76 -27.60
C ILE A 212 7.21 -3.62 -28.65
N HIS A 213 8.34 -3.03 -28.25
CA HIS A 213 9.48 -2.84 -29.16
C HIS A 213 10.01 -4.18 -29.71
N GLU A 214 10.11 -5.21 -28.87
CA GLU A 214 10.53 -6.53 -29.32
C GLU A 214 9.49 -7.24 -30.18
N ALA A 215 8.20 -7.04 -29.92
CA ALA A 215 7.13 -7.56 -30.77
C ALA A 215 7.18 -6.92 -32.16
N LEU A 216 7.33 -5.60 -32.23
CA LEU A 216 7.44 -4.84 -33.48
C LEU A 216 8.63 -5.31 -34.34
N LYS A 217 9.79 -5.53 -33.71
CA LYS A 217 10.98 -6.09 -34.40
C LYS A 217 10.74 -7.47 -34.99
N ARG A 218 9.96 -8.34 -34.32
CA ARG A 218 9.62 -9.67 -34.85
C ARG A 218 8.70 -9.58 -36.06
N VAL A 219 7.65 -8.76 -35.98
CA VAL A 219 6.72 -8.54 -37.09
C VAL A 219 7.45 -7.96 -38.31
N SER A 220 8.33 -6.96 -38.09
CA SER A 220 9.16 -6.39 -39.15
C SER A 220 10.05 -7.45 -39.83
N ARG A 221 10.72 -8.32 -39.07
CA ARG A 221 11.53 -9.42 -39.64
C ARG A 221 10.70 -10.43 -40.44
N GLN A 222 9.51 -10.80 -39.96
CA GLN A 222 8.63 -11.72 -40.67
C GLN A 222 8.14 -11.13 -42.00
N LEU A 223 7.81 -9.84 -42.02
CA LEU A 223 7.42 -9.13 -43.24
C LEU A 223 8.56 -9.09 -44.27
N VAL A 224 9.80 -8.86 -43.83
CA VAL A 224 10.97 -8.89 -44.73
C VAL A 224 11.18 -10.29 -45.33
N ILE A 225 11.07 -11.35 -44.52
CA ILE A 225 11.21 -12.74 -45.02
C ILE A 225 10.09 -13.08 -46.02
N SER A 226 8.85 -12.68 -45.76
CA SER A 226 7.74 -12.92 -46.69
C SER A 226 7.90 -12.17 -48.01
N MET A 227 8.52 -10.98 -47.99
CA MET A 227 8.81 -10.22 -49.22
C MET A 227 9.94 -10.84 -50.04
N VAL A 228 10.96 -11.41 -49.40
CA VAL A 228 12.08 -12.09 -50.08
C VAL A 228 11.63 -13.43 -50.67
N SER A 229 10.78 -14.20 -49.97
CA SER A 229 10.31 -15.51 -50.43
C SER A 229 9.37 -15.46 -51.65
N ASN A 230 8.83 -14.28 -51.99
CA ASN A 230 7.88 -14.11 -53.09
C ASN A 230 8.53 -13.55 -54.37
N ARG A 231 9.86 -13.40 -54.38
CA ARG A 231 10.65 -13.08 -55.59
C ARG A 231 11.35 -14.33 -56.08
#